data_AF-A0AA35R5D3-F1
#
_entry.id   AF-A0AA35R5D3-F1
#
_cell.length_a   1.000
_cell.length_b   1.000
_cell.length_c   1.000
_cell.angle_alpha   90.00
_cell.angle_beta   90.00
_cell.angle_gamma   90.00
#
_symmetry.space_group_name_H-M   'P 1'
#
loop_
_entity.id
_entity.type
_entity.pdbx_description
1 polymer ?
#
loop_
_entity_poly.entity_id
_entity_poly.type
_entity_poly.pdbx_seq_one_letter_code
_entity_poly.pdbx_strand_id
1 'polypeptide(L)'
;MAASRPDACFVGIERAWGSMRRLFKRLNALNLNHVRAIEGDAAFLLQHVFAPQSLSEIWINFSDPWPKERHHNRRLIQDAFIKILAERLKPGGEVTIATDHADYATWITNVLSRQSHLQSIYETPSVHQLPGRTPTKYEQKAIDAGVPIHYFFWRRESELSVETRIQKVGNMPNVVLEGEYQREEILRLIGHVTDQVWHETHRDMQVVIKMTDIYCQMPNNHGLISVMVREGELVQYFGISILFRKNNQLLIKLAPIGQPRSTWGVKKAVQKVTDLILETHPNLWLASSTVGL
;
A
#
# COMPACT_ATOMS: atom_id res chain seq x y z
N MET A 1 7.49 -5.26 -24.17
CA MET A 1 7.36 -6.28 -23.11
C MET A 1 6.00 -6.98 -23.13
N ALA A 2 4.89 -6.41 -22.64
CA ALA A 2 3.63 -7.16 -22.57
C ALA A 2 3.12 -7.69 -23.94
N ALA A 3 3.24 -6.88 -25.00
CA ALA A 3 2.83 -7.29 -26.35
C ALA A 3 3.65 -8.49 -26.90
N SER A 4 4.89 -8.68 -26.44
CA SER A 4 5.77 -9.78 -26.89
C SER A 4 5.69 -11.02 -26.00
N ARG A 5 4.85 -11.01 -24.95
CA ARG A 5 4.69 -12.08 -23.96
C ARG A 5 3.21 -12.23 -23.60
N PRO A 6 2.36 -12.74 -24.52
CA PRO A 6 0.91 -12.88 -24.31
C PRO A 6 0.54 -13.93 -23.26
N ASP A 7 1.47 -14.81 -22.92
CA ASP A 7 1.38 -15.90 -21.95
C ASP A 7 1.65 -15.45 -20.50
N ALA A 8 2.18 -14.25 -20.30
CA ALA A 8 2.49 -13.71 -18.98
C ALA A 8 1.49 -12.64 -18.54
N CYS A 9 1.19 -12.54 -17.24
CA CYS A 9 0.42 -11.42 -16.68
C CYS A 9 1.35 -10.32 -16.17
N PHE A 10 1.04 -9.07 -16.50
CA PHE A 10 1.82 -7.91 -16.05
C PHE A 10 1.03 -7.04 -15.08
N VAL A 11 1.69 -6.55 -14.04
CA VAL A 11 1.12 -5.55 -13.12
C VAL A 11 2.06 -4.35 -13.05
N GLY A 12 1.58 -3.18 -13.48
CA GLY A 12 2.28 -1.91 -13.30
C GLY A 12 1.92 -1.27 -11.97
N ILE A 13 2.92 -0.78 -11.23
CA ILE A 13 2.72 0.02 -10.02
C ILE A 13 3.18 1.44 -10.29
N GLU A 14 2.33 2.42 -10.00
CA GLU A 14 2.61 3.84 -10.27
C GLU A 14 1.84 4.72 -9.27
N ARG A 15 2.45 5.83 -8.83
CA ARG A 15 1.78 6.83 -7.98
C ARG A 15 1.16 7.96 -8.80
N ALA A 16 1.70 8.25 -9.98
CA ALA A 16 1.22 9.33 -10.83
C ALA A 16 0.03 8.89 -11.68
N TRP A 17 -1.17 9.38 -11.33
CA TRP A 17 -2.40 9.14 -12.10
C TRP A 17 -2.27 9.45 -13.60
N GLY A 18 -1.56 10.52 -13.95
CA GLY A 18 -1.30 10.89 -15.34
C GLY A 18 -0.52 9.83 -16.13
N SER A 19 0.41 9.12 -15.50
CA SER A 19 1.16 8.02 -16.11
C SER A 19 0.27 6.79 -16.32
N MET A 20 -0.56 6.44 -15.34
CA MET A 20 -1.51 5.32 -15.49
C MET A 20 -2.54 5.58 -16.60
N ARG A 21 -3.04 6.81 -16.73
CA ARG A 21 -3.95 7.17 -17.84
C ARG A 21 -3.30 6.95 -19.21
N ARG A 22 -2.02 7.31 -19.36
CA ARG A 22 -1.25 7.05 -20.59
C ARG A 22 -1.04 5.56 -20.83
N LEU A 23 -0.80 4.78 -19.78
CA LEU A 23 -0.72 3.32 -19.85
C LEU A 23 -2.04 2.74 -20.38
N PHE A 24 -3.18 3.05 -19.77
CA PHE A 24 -4.48 2.54 -20.20
C PHE A 24 -4.82 2.90 -21.65
N LYS A 25 -4.52 4.13 -22.09
CA LYS A 25 -4.71 4.52 -23.50
C LYS A 25 -3.90 3.63 -24.45
N ARG A 26 -2.65 3.30 -24.10
CA ARG A 26 -1.78 2.42 -24.89
C ARG A 26 -2.26 0.96 -24.85
N LEU A 27 -2.68 0.46 -23.70
CA LEU A 27 -3.21 -0.90 -23.56
C LEU A 27 -4.45 -1.10 -24.43
N ASN A 28 -5.36 -0.12 -24.43
CA ASN A 28 -6.55 -0.14 -25.29
C ASN A 28 -6.18 -0.09 -26.78
N ALA A 29 -5.25 0.79 -27.16
CA ALA A 29 -4.81 0.89 -28.56
C ALA A 29 -4.13 -0.39 -29.08
N LEU A 30 -3.50 -1.16 -28.19
CA LEU A 30 -2.81 -2.41 -28.50
C LEU A 30 -3.66 -3.66 -28.22
N ASN A 31 -4.91 -3.50 -27.76
CA ASN A 31 -5.80 -4.59 -27.33
C ASN A 31 -5.16 -5.59 -26.34
N LEU A 32 -4.37 -5.08 -25.38
CA LEU A 32 -3.72 -5.92 -24.37
C LEU A 32 -4.59 -6.06 -23.12
N ASN A 33 -5.05 -7.28 -22.84
CA ASN A 33 -5.97 -7.59 -21.73
C ASN A 33 -5.30 -8.32 -20.54
N HIS A 34 -4.03 -8.70 -20.66
CA HIS A 34 -3.21 -9.36 -19.63
C HIS A 34 -2.32 -8.40 -18.83
N VAL A 35 -2.60 -7.10 -18.90
CA VAL A 35 -1.92 -6.07 -18.11
C VAL A 35 -2.92 -5.47 -17.10
N ARG A 36 -2.48 -5.30 -15.86
CA ARG A 36 -3.17 -4.56 -14.79
C ARG A 36 -2.29 -3.43 -14.30
N ALA A 37 -2.89 -2.42 -13.67
CA ALA A 37 -2.16 -1.35 -13.03
C ALA A 37 -2.75 -1.07 -11.65
N ILE A 38 -1.91 -0.75 -10.68
CA ILE A 38 -2.31 -0.43 -9.31
C ILE A 38 -1.67 0.90 -8.93
N GLU A 39 -2.52 1.82 -8.45
CA GLU A 39 -2.05 3.08 -7.88
C GLU A 39 -1.54 2.86 -6.45
N GLY A 40 -0.34 3.36 -6.16
CA GLY A 40 0.13 3.47 -4.78
C GLY A 40 1.63 3.28 -4.60
N ASP A 41 2.03 3.22 -3.34
CA ASP A 41 3.40 2.97 -2.94
C ASP A 41 3.82 1.52 -3.23
N ALA A 42 4.95 1.32 -3.90
CA ALA A 42 5.39 0.00 -4.32
C ALA A 42 5.77 -0.92 -3.16
N ALA A 43 6.41 -0.39 -2.11
CA ALA A 43 6.79 -1.19 -0.94
C ALA A 43 5.54 -1.70 -0.23
N PHE A 44 4.57 -0.82 -0.01
CA PHE A 44 3.28 -1.17 0.56
C PHE A 44 2.54 -2.22 -0.27
N LEU A 45 2.42 -1.99 -1.58
CA LEU A 45 1.69 -2.87 -2.49
C LEU A 45 2.33 -4.26 -2.57
N LEU A 46 3.66 -4.34 -2.72
CA LEU A 46 4.38 -5.61 -2.71
C LEU A 46 4.12 -6.41 -1.43
N GLN A 47 4.13 -5.74 -0.27
CA GLN A 47 3.91 -6.43 1.00
C GLN A 47 2.48 -6.99 1.17
N HIS A 48 1.47 -6.26 0.71
CA HIS A 48 0.08 -6.50 1.09
C HIS A 48 -0.80 -7.05 -0.03
N VAL A 49 -0.43 -6.84 -1.30
CA VAL A 49 -1.23 -7.26 -2.46
C VAL A 49 -0.66 -8.51 -3.11
N PHE A 50 0.65 -8.66 -3.13
CA PHE A 50 1.32 -9.81 -3.74
C PHE A 50 1.63 -10.87 -2.71
N ALA A 51 1.31 -12.12 -3.03
CA ALA A 51 1.68 -13.23 -2.17
C ALA A 51 3.19 -13.43 -2.13
N PRO A 52 3.75 -13.90 -1.00
CA PRO A 52 5.10 -14.43 -1.00
C PRO A 52 5.28 -15.47 -2.11
N GLN A 53 6.46 -15.48 -2.72
CA GLN A 53 6.80 -16.45 -3.77
C GLN A 53 5.78 -16.54 -4.91
N SER A 54 5.24 -15.40 -5.36
CA SER A 54 4.21 -15.37 -6.42
C SER A 54 4.68 -14.70 -7.71
N LEU A 55 5.72 -13.88 -7.64
CA LEU A 55 6.24 -13.12 -8.78
C LEU A 55 7.37 -13.88 -9.47
N SER A 56 7.29 -14.01 -10.80
CA SER A 56 8.41 -14.56 -11.60
C SER A 56 9.47 -13.50 -11.88
N GLU A 57 9.04 -12.26 -12.13
CA GLU A 57 9.93 -11.16 -12.51
C GLU A 57 9.49 -9.84 -11.86
N ILE A 58 10.45 -9.02 -11.45
CA ILE A 58 10.25 -7.65 -10.97
C ILE A 58 11.15 -6.71 -11.78
N TRP A 59 10.57 -5.64 -12.32
CA TRP A 59 11.29 -4.65 -13.12
C TRP A 59 11.19 -3.26 -12.48
N ILE A 60 12.32 -2.64 -12.19
CA ILE A 60 12.43 -1.30 -11.61
C ILE A 60 13.25 -0.43 -12.56
N ASN A 61 12.58 0.50 -13.23
CA ASN A 61 13.19 1.30 -14.28
C ASN A 61 13.31 2.75 -13.81
N PHE A 62 14.55 3.27 -13.69
CA PHE A 62 14.85 4.70 -13.49
C PHE A 62 14.13 5.31 -12.29
N SER A 63 14.09 4.60 -11.15
CA SER A 63 13.57 5.16 -9.89
C SER A 63 14.39 6.40 -9.49
N ASP A 64 13.75 7.36 -8.82
CA ASP A 64 14.38 8.64 -8.48
C ASP A 64 15.71 8.46 -7.72
N PRO A 65 16.83 9.03 -8.21
CA PRO A 65 18.16 8.80 -7.63
C PRO A 65 18.43 9.63 -6.37
N TRP A 66 17.65 10.70 -6.15
CA TRP A 66 17.82 11.63 -5.01
C TRP A 66 19.29 11.99 -4.74
N PRO A 67 19.94 12.83 -5.57
CA PRO A 67 21.39 13.02 -5.56
C PRO A 67 21.93 13.73 -4.32
N LYS A 68 21.08 14.44 -3.58
CA LYS A 68 21.50 15.14 -2.35
C LYS A 68 21.51 14.14 -1.19
N GLU A 69 22.60 14.11 -0.44
CA GLU A 69 22.82 13.17 0.67
C GLU A 69 21.66 13.13 1.67
N ARG A 70 21.17 14.30 2.08
CA ARG A 70 20.00 14.44 2.98
C ARG A 70 18.69 13.83 2.45
N HIS A 71 18.63 13.42 1.18
CA HIS A 71 17.48 12.78 0.54
C HIS A 71 17.73 11.30 0.22
N HIS A 72 18.89 10.73 0.57
CA HIS A 72 19.18 9.32 0.29
C HIS A 72 18.16 8.36 0.91
N ASN A 73 17.55 8.73 2.05
CA ASN A 73 16.45 7.98 2.68
C ASN A 73 15.17 7.89 1.81
N ARG A 74 15.05 8.72 0.77
CA ARG A 74 13.93 8.70 -0.19
C ARG A 74 14.18 7.81 -1.40
N ARG A 75 15.40 7.28 -1.58
CA ARG A 75 15.69 6.31 -2.63
C ARG A 75 14.84 5.07 -2.42
N LEU A 76 14.23 4.58 -3.49
CA LEU A 76 13.41 3.37 -3.45
C LEU A 76 14.24 2.15 -3.08
N ILE A 77 15.45 2.04 -3.64
CA ILE A 77 16.33 0.91 -3.38
C ILE A 77 17.01 1.11 -2.02
N GLN A 78 16.52 0.37 -1.03
CA GLN A 78 17.00 0.28 0.35
C GLN A 78 17.05 -1.19 0.76
N ASP A 79 17.79 -1.52 1.81
CA ASP A 79 17.89 -2.91 2.31
C ASP A 79 16.51 -3.52 2.61
N ALA A 80 15.63 -2.76 3.26
CA ALA A 80 14.27 -3.20 3.56
C ALA A 80 13.43 -3.45 2.29
N PHE A 81 13.60 -2.61 1.26
CA PHE A 81 12.86 -2.76 0.01
C PHE A 81 13.33 -3.97 -0.78
N ILE A 82 14.64 -4.17 -0.91
CA ILE A 82 15.18 -5.35 -1.62
C ILE A 82 14.78 -6.65 -0.92
N LYS A 83 14.75 -6.67 0.42
CA LYS A 83 14.23 -7.81 1.18
C LYS A 83 12.78 -8.14 0.77
N ILE A 84 11.91 -7.14 0.64
CA ILE A 84 10.53 -7.35 0.17
C ILE A 84 10.52 -7.97 -1.25
N LEU A 85 11.37 -7.51 -2.17
CA LEU A 85 11.44 -8.08 -3.52
C LEU A 85 11.82 -9.56 -3.47
N ALA A 86 12.87 -9.89 -2.71
CA ALA A 86 13.32 -11.27 -2.53
C ALA A 86 12.18 -12.14 -1.99
N GLU A 87 11.46 -11.70 -0.96
CA GLU A 87 10.34 -12.44 -0.37
C GLU A 87 9.18 -12.69 -1.34
N ARG A 88 8.92 -11.77 -2.28
CA ARG A 88 7.79 -11.86 -3.22
C ARG A 88 8.13 -12.62 -4.51
N LEU A 89 9.39 -12.68 -4.90
CA LEU A 89 9.85 -13.51 -6.02
C LEU A 89 9.72 -15.00 -5.70
N LYS A 90 9.37 -15.82 -6.69
CA LYS A 90 9.49 -17.29 -6.60
C LYS A 90 10.97 -17.69 -6.49
N PRO A 91 11.30 -18.88 -5.97
CA PRO A 91 12.61 -19.48 -6.22
C PRO A 91 12.92 -19.46 -7.73
N GLY A 92 14.13 -19.00 -8.09
CA GLY A 92 14.53 -18.78 -9.48
C GLY A 92 13.96 -17.50 -10.14
N GLY A 93 13.10 -16.75 -9.46
CA GLY A 93 12.56 -15.49 -9.94
C GLY A 93 13.60 -14.39 -10.00
N GLU A 94 13.38 -13.39 -10.85
CA GLU A 94 14.42 -12.41 -11.22
C GLU A 94 13.97 -10.97 -10.94
N VAL A 95 14.93 -10.13 -10.53
CA VAL A 95 14.75 -8.68 -10.42
C VAL A 95 15.71 -7.98 -11.38
N THR A 96 15.17 -7.05 -12.16
CA THR A 96 15.95 -6.15 -13.01
C THR A 96 15.79 -4.72 -12.52
N ILE A 97 16.91 -4.06 -12.23
CA ILE A 97 16.95 -2.64 -11.85
C ILE A 97 17.80 -1.90 -12.89
N ALA A 98 17.32 -0.75 -13.37
CA ALA A 98 18.05 0.10 -14.32
C ALA A 98 18.16 1.53 -13.82
N THR A 99 19.34 2.13 -13.95
CA THR A 99 19.59 3.57 -13.68
C THR A 99 20.70 4.12 -14.57
N ASP A 100 20.58 5.37 -14.99
CA ASP A 100 21.59 6.16 -15.69
C ASP A 100 22.41 7.05 -14.74
N HIS A 101 22.23 6.92 -13.43
CA HIS A 101 22.88 7.75 -12.42
C HIS A 101 23.98 6.98 -11.68
N ALA A 102 25.24 7.32 -11.94
CA ALA A 102 26.42 6.61 -11.42
C ALA A 102 26.42 6.45 -9.88
N ASP A 103 26.22 7.53 -9.12
CA ASP A 103 26.23 7.43 -7.64
C ASP A 103 25.10 6.54 -7.11
N TYR A 104 23.96 6.52 -7.81
CA TYR A 104 22.84 5.67 -7.43
C TYR A 104 23.10 4.21 -7.84
N ALA A 105 23.81 3.96 -8.94
CA ALA A 105 24.29 2.63 -9.27
C ALA A 105 25.27 2.09 -8.21
N THR A 106 26.18 2.91 -7.71
CA THR A 106 27.07 2.56 -6.58
C THR A 106 26.25 2.24 -5.33
N TRP A 107 25.23 3.04 -5.03
CA TRP A 107 24.31 2.78 -3.93
C TRP A 107 23.57 1.45 -4.09
N ILE A 108 22.99 1.17 -5.26
CA ILE A 108 22.27 -0.07 -5.56
C ILE A 108 23.20 -1.28 -5.41
N THR A 109 24.44 -1.17 -5.90
CA THR A 109 25.48 -2.21 -5.72
C THR A 109 25.70 -2.53 -4.25
N ASN A 110 25.86 -1.50 -3.42
CA ASN A 110 26.09 -1.67 -1.99
C ASN A 110 24.89 -2.27 -1.26
N VAL A 111 23.67 -1.89 -1.64
CA VAL A 111 22.44 -2.47 -1.05
C VAL A 111 22.30 -3.94 -1.45
N LEU A 112 22.50 -4.27 -2.73
CA LEU A 112 22.36 -5.64 -3.22
C LEU A 112 23.46 -6.57 -2.67
N SER A 113 24.69 -6.08 -2.49
CA SER A 113 25.78 -6.90 -1.92
C SER A 113 25.56 -7.33 -0.48
N ARG A 114 24.66 -6.66 0.25
CA ARG A 114 24.25 -7.03 1.62
C ARG A 114 23.10 -8.04 1.66
N GLN A 115 22.57 -8.46 0.52
CA GLN A 115 21.39 -9.32 0.45
C GLN A 115 21.81 -10.76 0.20
N SER A 116 21.42 -11.67 1.11
CA SER A 116 21.78 -13.08 1.06
C SER A 116 20.91 -13.94 0.13
N HIS A 117 19.78 -13.41 -0.33
CA HIS A 117 18.77 -14.19 -1.07
C HIS A 117 18.71 -13.87 -2.56
N LEU A 118 19.48 -12.89 -3.02
CA LEU A 118 19.58 -12.50 -4.41
C LEU A 118 21.04 -12.60 -4.83
N GLN A 119 21.28 -13.11 -6.03
CA GLN A 119 22.60 -13.21 -6.62
C GLN A 119 22.60 -12.56 -8.00
N SER A 120 23.67 -11.84 -8.35
CA SER A 120 23.83 -11.34 -9.72
C SER A 120 23.91 -12.51 -10.71
N ILE A 121 23.18 -12.40 -11.82
CA ILE A 121 23.25 -13.36 -12.92
C ILE A 121 24.55 -13.20 -13.72
N TYR A 122 25.18 -12.03 -13.62
CA TYR A 122 26.47 -11.73 -14.23
C TYR A 122 27.60 -11.82 -13.20
N GLU A 123 28.84 -11.92 -13.68
CA GLU A 123 30.04 -11.93 -12.83
C GLU A 123 30.20 -10.63 -12.02
N THR A 124 29.66 -9.52 -12.54
CA THR A 124 29.67 -8.21 -11.88
C THR A 124 28.29 -7.87 -11.29
N PRO A 125 28.22 -6.98 -10.29
CA PRO A 125 26.94 -6.53 -9.73
C PRO A 125 26.01 -5.84 -10.74
N SER A 126 26.60 -5.16 -11.73
CA SER A 126 25.89 -4.50 -12.82
C SER A 126 26.65 -4.59 -14.14
N VAL A 127 25.93 -4.44 -15.24
CA VAL A 127 26.44 -4.39 -16.61
C VAL A 127 25.92 -3.16 -17.34
N HIS A 128 26.59 -2.76 -18.43
CA HIS A 128 26.19 -1.60 -19.23
C HIS A 128 25.32 -1.93 -20.44
N GLN A 129 25.11 -3.21 -20.70
CA GLN A 129 24.27 -3.71 -21.78
C GLN A 129 23.43 -4.87 -21.27
N LEU A 130 22.14 -4.88 -21.61
CA LEU A 130 21.22 -5.96 -21.27
C LEU A 130 20.52 -6.44 -22.56
N PRO A 131 21.05 -7.47 -23.23
CA PRO A 131 20.51 -7.97 -24.50
C PRO A 131 19.03 -8.35 -24.40
N GLY A 132 18.27 -8.10 -25.46
CA GLY A 132 16.84 -8.46 -25.54
C GLY A 132 15.89 -7.55 -24.76
N ARG A 133 16.40 -6.55 -24.03
CA ARG A 133 15.57 -5.58 -23.32
C ARG A 133 14.94 -4.57 -24.28
N THR A 134 13.62 -4.37 -24.16
CA THR A 134 12.94 -3.24 -24.82
C THR A 134 13.27 -1.94 -24.07
N PRO A 135 13.86 -0.91 -24.73
CA PRO A 135 14.20 0.33 -24.05
C PRO A 135 12.94 1.13 -23.66
N THR A 136 12.98 1.69 -22.46
CA THR A 136 12.04 2.68 -21.98
C THR A 136 12.37 4.06 -22.57
N LYS A 137 11.46 5.03 -22.39
CA LYS A 137 11.70 6.42 -22.79
C LYS A 137 12.97 7.01 -22.15
N TYR A 138 13.23 6.68 -20.89
CA TYR A 138 14.40 7.19 -20.15
C TYR A 138 15.69 6.56 -20.65
N GLU A 139 15.66 5.26 -20.99
CA GLU A 139 16.80 4.57 -21.61
C GLU A 139 17.15 5.16 -22.94
N GLN A 140 16.16 5.38 -23.79
CA GLN A 140 16.41 6.00 -25.08
C GLN A 140 17.06 7.37 -24.92
N LYS A 141 16.58 8.18 -23.98
CA LYS A 141 17.17 9.49 -23.70
C LYS A 141 18.62 9.40 -23.21
N ALA A 142 18.94 8.45 -22.34
CA ALA A 142 20.30 8.24 -21.85
C ALA A 142 21.23 7.73 -22.96
N ILE A 143 20.76 6.79 -23.78
CA ILE A 143 21.48 6.27 -24.96
C ILE A 143 21.78 7.40 -25.94
N ASP A 144 20.77 8.21 -26.29
CA ASP A 144 20.92 9.33 -27.22
C ASP A 144 21.91 10.39 -26.70
N ALA A 145 22.00 10.53 -25.37
CA ALA A 145 22.93 11.44 -24.70
C ALA A 145 24.33 10.83 -24.44
N GLY A 146 24.56 9.56 -24.80
CA GLY A 146 25.80 8.85 -24.51
C GLY A 146 26.05 8.62 -23.01
N VAL A 147 25.02 8.69 -22.17
CA VAL A 147 25.12 8.47 -20.73
C VAL A 147 25.10 6.96 -20.47
N PRO A 148 26.12 6.40 -19.79
CA PRO A 148 26.13 4.98 -19.44
C PRO A 148 24.94 4.62 -18.56
N ILE A 149 24.28 3.50 -18.89
CA ILE A 149 23.21 2.93 -18.09
C ILE A 149 23.80 1.75 -17.31
N HIS A 150 23.41 1.61 -16.05
CA HIS A 150 23.73 0.48 -15.19
C HIS A 150 22.50 -0.42 -15.06
N TYR A 151 22.67 -1.69 -15.46
CA TYR A 151 21.67 -2.73 -15.33
C TYR A 151 22.08 -3.72 -14.26
N PHE A 152 21.23 -3.93 -13.28
CA PHE A 152 21.35 -4.97 -12.27
C PHE A 152 20.37 -6.08 -12.64
N PHE A 153 20.85 -7.28 -12.88
CA PHE A 153 20.01 -8.44 -13.15
C PHE A 153 20.34 -9.55 -12.15
N TRP A 154 19.44 -9.77 -11.20
CA TRP A 154 19.69 -10.60 -10.03
C TRP A 154 18.59 -11.66 -9.90
N ARG A 155 18.96 -12.88 -9.51
CA ARG A 155 18.06 -14.02 -9.34
C ARG A 155 17.92 -14.38 -7.87
N ARG A 156 16.73 -14.85 -7.48
CA ARG A 156 16.49 -15.46 -6.18
C ARG A 156 16.94 -16.92 -6.17
N GLU A 157 17.89 -17.26 -5.30
CA GLU A 157 18.51 -18.60 -5.23
C GLU A 157 17.74 -19.59 -4.34
N SER A 158 17.14 -19.17 -3.22
CA SER A 158 16.65 -20.10 -2.21
C SER A 158 15.19 -19.89 -1.77
N GLU A 159 14.66 -20.92 -1.12
CA GLU A 159 13.41 -20.85 -0.37
C GLU A 159 13.59 -19.96 0.88
N LEU A 160 12.66 -19.01 1.05
CA LEU A 160 12.53 -18.13 2.19
C LEU A 160 11.19 -18.46 2.83
N SER A 161 11.17 -18.80 4.13
CA SER A 161 9.92 -18.82 4.88
C SER A 161 9.49 -17.37 5.13
N VAL A 162 8.41 -16.93 4.48
CA VAL A 162 7.91 -15.57 4.61
C VAL A 162 6.55 -15.61 5.28
N GLU A 163 6.42 -14.95 6.43
CA GLU A 163 5.11 -14.74 7.02
C GLU A 163 4.25 -13.86 6.09
N THR A 164 3.07 -14.37 5.76
CA THR A 164 2.17 -13.71 4.82
C THR A 164 1.47 -12.54 5.49
N ARG A 165 1.75 -11.32 5.01
CA ARG A 165 1.07 -10.08 5.42
C ARG A 165 -0.11 -9.69 4.52
N ILE A 166 -0.49 -10.55 3.57
CA ILE A 166 -1.66 -10.31 2.72
C ILE A 166 -2.89 -10.22 3.62
N GLN A 167 -3.44 -9.02 3.75
CA GLN A 167 -4.80 -8.87 4.24
C GLN A 167 -5.72 -9.27 3.10
N LYS A 168 -6.46 -10.37 3.28
CA LYS A 168 -7.64 -10.60 2.44
C LYS A 168 -8.52 -9.35 2.56
N VAL A 169 -8.95 -8.80 1.43
CA VAL A 169 -9.93 -7.71 1.40
C VAL A 169 -11.15 -8.21 2.18
N GLY A 170 -11.27 -7.75 3.41
CA GLY A 170 -12.42 -8.06 4.25
C GLY A 170 -13.59 -7.20 3.83
N ASN A 171 -14.78 -7.58 4.29
CA ASN A 171 -15.94 -6.70 4.23
C ASN A 171 -15.58 -5.32 4.83
N MET A 172 -16.12 -4.26 4.25
CA MET A 172 -15.95 -2.92 4.79
C MET A 172 -16.57 -2.88 6.19
N PRO A 173 -15.80 -2.51 7.24
CA PRO A 173 -16.29 -2.57 8.61
C PRO A 173 -17.51 -1.69 8.78
N ASN A 174 -18.58 -2.32 9.23
CA ASN A 174 -19.80 -1.69 9.69
C ASN A 174 -20.26 -2.37 10.97
N VAL A 175 -20.92 -1.58 11.81
CA VAL A 175 -21.54 -2.01 13.05
C VAL A 175 -22.94 -1.42 13.11
N VAL A 176 -23.91 -2.23 13.51
CA VAL A 176 -25.26 -1.79 13.87
C VAL A 176 -25.44 -2.03 15.36
N LEU A 177 -25.74 -0.96 16.08
CA LEU A 177 -26.19 -1.01 17.46
C LEU A 177 -27.71 -0.80 17.51
N GLU A 178 -28.36 -1.45 18.46
CA GLU A 178 -29.79 -1.30 18.77
C GLU A 178 -29.95 -0.98 20.26
N GLY A 179 -30.99 -0.23 20.59
CA GLY A 179 -31.32 0.12 21.97
C GLY A 179 -31.77 1.56 22.12
N GLU A 180 -32.09 1.96 23.34
CA GLU A 180 -32.54 3.33 23.61
C GLU A 180 -31.35 4.29 23.75
N TYR A 181 -31.42 5.44 23.06
CA TYR A 181 -30.42 6.51 23.14
C TYR A 181 -31.02 7.86 22.76
N GLN A 182 -30.40 8.94 23.22
CA GLN A 182 -30.66 10.30 22.74
C GLN A 182 -29.61 10.69 21.70
N ARG A 183 -30.04 11.23 20.55
CA ARG A 183 -29.13 11.54 19.43
C ARG A 183 -28.10 12.59 19.81
N GLU A 184 -28.53 13.59 20.57
CA GLU A 184 -27.70 14.70 21.02
C GLU A 184 -26.62 14.24 22.01
N GLU A 185 -26.90 13.24 22.84
CA GLU A 185 -25.95 12.68 23.80
C GLU A 185 -24.85 11.89 23.10
N ILE A 186 -25.23 11.04 22.13
CA ILE A 186 -24.29 10.31 21.27
C ILE A 186 -23.33 11.31 20.60
N LEU A 187 -23.86 12.35 19.96
CA LEU A 187 -23.02 13.34 19.27
C LEU A 187 -22.14 14.18 20.20
N ARG A 188 -22.65 14.58 21.37
CA ARG A 188 -21.87 15.35 22.36
C ARG A 188 -20.71 14.52 22.89
N LEU A 189 -20.95 13.25 23.21
CA LEU A 189 -19.91 12.35 23.63
C LEU A 189 -18.86 12.19 22.54
N ILE A 190 -19.30 11.94 21.30
CA ILE A 190 -18.37 11.84 20.17
C ILE A 190 -17.56 13.13 20.08
N GLY A 191 -18.16 14.31 20.27
CA GLY A 191 -17.43 15.59 20.36
C GLY A 191 -16.23 15.63 21.32
N HIS A 192 -16.15 14.76 22.33
CA HIS A 192 -15.02 14.64 23.26
C HIS A 192 -13.94 13.65 22.79
N VAL A 193 -14.12 13.04 21.62
CA VAL A 193 -13.21 12.06 21.00
C VAL A 193 -12.15 12.73 20.12
N THR A 194 -12.28 14.05 19.89
CA THR A 194 -11.23 14.86 19.29
C THR A 194 -9.94 14.68 20.10
N ASP A 195 -8.84 14.36 19.41
CA ASP A 195 -7.50 14.08 19.96
C ASP A 195 -7.31 12.74 20.69
N GLN A 196 -8.25 11.80 20.61
CA GLN A 196 -7.99 10.44 21.07
C GLN A 196 -6.96 9.74 20.18
N VAL A 197 -5.94 9.16 20.82
CA VAL A 197 -4.89 8.38 20.18
C VAL A 197 -4.77 7.02 20.85
N TRP A 198 -4.96 5.96 20.07
CA TRP A 198 -4.74 4.59 20.52
C TRP A 198 -3.46 4.02 19.89
N HIS A 199 -2.69 3.35 20.73
CA HIS A 199 -1.52 2.57 20.34
C HIS A 199 -1.86 1.08 20.49
N GLU A 200 -1.80 0.37 19.38
CA GLU A 200 -2.13 -1.05 19.28
C GLU A 200 -0.96 -1.80 18.65
N THR A 201 -0.89 -3.12 18.85
CA THR A 201 0.11 -3.96 18.19
C THR A 201 -0.60 -5.11 17.48
N HIS A 202 -0.29 -5.32 16.20
CA HIS A 202 -0.86 -6.40 15.40
C HIS A 202 0.23 -7.07 14.55
N ARG A 203 0.51 -8.35 14.78
CA ARG A 203 1.55 -9.12 14.07
C ARG A 203 2.91 -8.40 14.08
N ASP A 204 3.35 -8.01 15.28
CA ASP A 204 4.59 -7.25 15.54
C ASP A 204 4.69 -5.88 14.85
N MET A 205 3.59 -5.38 14.30
CA MET A 205 3.48 -4.05 13.72
C MET A 205 2.80 -3.10 14.70
N GLN A 206 3.44 -1.97 14.97
CA GLN A 206 2.84 -0.86 15.70
C GLN A 206 1.72 -0.23 14.85
N VAL A 207 0.55 -0.10 15.45
CA VAL A 207 -0.64 0.50 14.84
C VAL A 207 -1.06 1.70 15.68
N VAL A 208 -1.06 2.88 15.06
CA VAL A 208 -1.52 4.12 15.70
C VAL A 208 -2.84 4.53 15.07
N ILE A 209 -3.86 4.72 15.89
CA ILE A 209 -5.18 5.20 15.47
C ILE A 209 -5.38 6.55 16.12
N LYS A 210 -5.54 7.60 15.33
CA LYS A 210 -5.81 8.96 15.82
C LYS A 210 -7.13 9.46 15.26
N MET A 211 -7.97 10.00 16.13
CA MET A 211 -9.17 10.75 15.73
C MET A 211 -8.86 12.24 15.86
N THR A 212 -9.21 13.02 14.83
CA THR A 212 -8.85 14.44 14.77
C THR A 212 -10.07 15.33 14.96
N ASP A 213 -11.03 15.23 14.05
CA ASP A 213 -12.12 16.19 13.91
C ASP A 213 -13.45 15.47 13.82
N ILE A 214 -14.50 16.13 14.29
CA ILE A 214 -15.85 15.61 14.23
C ILE A 214 -16.76 16.63 13.59
N TYR A 215 -17.51 16.16 12.60
CA TYR A 215 -18.47 16.96 11.86
C TYR A 215 -19.86 16.40 12.12
N CYS A 216 -20.83 17.30 12.28
CA CYS A 216 -22.24 16.94 12.43
C CYS A 216 -23.03 17.51 11.26
N GLN A 217 -23.81 16.66 10.59
CA GLN A 217 -24.72 17.07 9.52
C GLN A 217 -26.09 17.41 10.10
N MET A 218 -26.52 18.65 9.93
CA MET A 218 -27.89 19.10 10.24
C MET A 218 -28.85 18.84 9.04
N PRO A 219 -30.15 18.57 9.28
CA PRO A 219 -30.84 18.45 10.57
C PRO A 219 -30.86 17.02 11.14
N ASN A 220 -30.36 16.03 10.39
CA ASN A 220 -30.46 14.61 10.77
C ASN A 220 -29.48 14.20 11.89
N ASN A 221 -28.60 15.11 12.30
CA ASN A 221 -27.60 14.92 13.33
C ASN A 221 -26.64 13.76 13.01
N HIS A 222 -26.33 13.49 11.73
CA HIS A 222 -25.37 12.44 11.42
C HIS A 222 -23.94 12.88 11.76
N GLY A 223 -23.19 12.03 12.45
CA GLY A 223 -21.79 12.27 12.79
C GLY A 223 -20.83 11.78 11.71
N LEU A 224 -19.70 12.48 11.56
CA LEU A 224 -18.56 12.07 10.78
C LEU A 224 -17.29 12.33 11.60
N ILE A 225 -16.52 11.28 11.88
CA ILE A 225 -15.24 11.36 12.58
C ILE A 225 -14.11 11.27 11.56
N SER A 226 -13.20 12.23 11.54
CA SER A 226 -11.94 12.17 10.80
C SER A 226 -10.93 11.31 11.54
N VAL A 227 -10.36 10.33 10.84
CA VAL A 227 -9.47 9.31 11.41
C VAL A 227 -8.21 9.18 10.58
N MET A 228 -7.08 9.07 11.27
CA MET A 228 -5.81 8.63 10.72
C MET A 228 -5.44 7.29 11.34
N VAL A 229 -5.11 6.31 10.50
CA VAL A 229 -4.55 5.03 10.91
C VAL A 229 -3.17 4.88 10.30
N ARG A 230 -2.16 4.64 11.14
CA ARG A 230 -0.81 4.27 10.73
C ARG A 230 -0.54 2.82 11.11
N GLU A 231 -0.23 1.99 10.11
CA GLU A 231 0.17 0.59 10.25
C GLU A 231 1.56 0.44 9.63
N GLY A 232 2.60 0.54 10.46
CA GLY A 232 3.98 0.64 9.97
C GLY A 232 4.20 1.87 9.07
N GLU A 233 4.48 1.62 7.79
CA GLU A 233 4.68 2.65 6.76
C GLU A 233 3.38 3.04 6.04
N LEU A 234 2.30 2.27 6.20
CA LEU A 234 1.00 2.63 5.65
C LEU A 234 0.34 3.69 6.54
N VAL A 235 0.02 4.85 5.96
CA VAL A 235 -0.82 5.87 6.60
C VAL A 235 -2.09 6.05 5.78
N GLN A 236 -3.25 5.94 6.43
CA GLN A 236 -4.56 6.09 5.82
C GLN A 236 -5.35 7.19 6.53
N TYR A 237 -5.93 8.10 5.75
CA TYR A 237 -6.84 9.13 6.23
C TYR A 237 -8.24 8.85 5.70
N PHE A 238 -9.24 8.79 6.57
CA PHE A 238 -10.60 8.46 6.19
C PHE A 238 -11.62 8.95 7.22
N GLY A 239 -12.90 8.86 6.88
CA GLY A 239 -14.00 9.19 7.79
C GLY A 239 -14.71 7.95 8.32
N ILE A 240 -15.21 8.01 9.56
CA ILE A 240 -16.20 7.07 10.12
C ILE A 240 -17.52 7.83 10.26
N SER A 241 -18.56 7.35 9.59
CA SER A 241 -19.93 7.87 9.70
C SER A 241 -20.70 7.20 10.82
N ILE A 242 -21.47 8.00 11.55
CA ILE A 242 -22.40 7.59 12.59
C ILE A 242 -23.78 8.06 12.16
N LEU A 243 -24.62 7.11 11.74
CA LEU A 243 -25.90 7.38 11.11
C LEU A 243 -27.04 6.90 12.00
N PHE A 244 -27.96 7.80 12.31
CA PHE A 244 -29.17 7.49 13.06
C PHE A 244 -30.25 6.96 12.11
N ARG A 245 -30.67 5.71 12.30
CA ARG A 245 -31.69 5.04 11.49
C ARG A 245 -33.03 4.98 12.23
N LYS A 246 -34.05 4.45 11.55
CA LYS A 246 -35.36 4.15 12.17
C LYS A 246 -35.20 3.04 13.22
N ASN A 247 -36.22 2.85 14.06
CA ASN A 247 -36.28 1.80 15.09
C ASN A 247 -35.12 1.83 16.09
N ASN A 248 -34.63 3.02 16.44
CA ASN A 248 -33.49 3.21 17.34
C ASN A 248 -32.26 2.35 16.95
N GLN A 249 -31.96 2.33 15.66
CA GLN A 249 -30.74 1.74 15.14
C GLN A 249 -29.67 2.81 14.93
N LEU A 250 -28.46 2.52 15.39
CA LEU A 250 -27.27 3.32 15.16
C LEU A 250 -26.32 2.56 14.24
N LEU A 251 -26.03 3.11 13.06
CA LEU A 251 -25.06 2.52 12.14
C LEU A 251 -23.74 3.28 12.22
N ILE A 252 -22.67 2.55 12.52
CA ILE A 252 -21.30 3.01 12.48
C ILE A 252 -20.62 2.36 11.27
N LYS A 253 -20.13 3.15 10.31
CA LYS A 253 -19.51 2.61 9.09
C LYS A 253 -18.43 3.54 8.56
N LEU A 254 -17.59 3.04 7.66
CA LEU A 254 -16.70 3.91 6.91
C LEU A 254 -17.48 4.87 6.00
N ALA A 255 -17.05 6.13 6.02
CA ALA A 255 -17.53 7.18 5.13
C ALA A 255 -16.93 6.98 3.72
N PRO A 256 -17.59 7.48 2.66
CA PRO A 256 -17.06 7.40 1.30
C PRO A 256 -15.86 8.33 1.03
N ILE A 257 -15.34 9.01 2.06
CA ILE A 257 -14.18 9.90 1.99
C ILE A 257 -12.88 9.15 2.35
N GLY A 258 -11.80 9.46 1.64
CA GLY A 258 -10.48 8.87 1.86
C GLY A 258 -10.28 7.48 1.23
N GLN A 259 -11.37 6.77 0.89
CA GLN A 259 -11.36 5.43 0.30
C GLN A 259 -10.34 4.49 0.97
N PRO A 260 -10.40 4.32 2.30
CA PRO A 260 -9.43 3.51 3.02
C PRO A 260 -9.51 2.05 2.58
N ARG A 261 -8.38 1.35 2.65
CA ARG A 261 -8.34 -0.10 2.53
C ARG A 261 -8.86 -0.70 3.84
N SER A 262 -9.61 -1.81 3.76
CA SER A 262 -10.18 -2.50 4.93
C SER A 262 -9.12 -3.28 5.71
N THR A 263 -8.14 -2.55 6.24
CA THR A 263 -7.02 -3.09 7.01
C THR A 263 -7.41 -3.38 8.45
N TRP A 264 -6.57 -4.12 9.18
CA TRP A 264 -6.79 -4.40 10.60
C TRP A 264 -6.93 -3.10 11.40
N GLY A 265 -6.06 -2.11 11.19
CA GLY A 265 -6.13 -0.82 11.87
C GLY A 265 -7.40 -0.03 11.53
N VAL A 266 -7.87 -0.09 10.28
CA VAL A 266 -9.14 0.54 9.86
C VAL A 266 -10.34 -0.13 10.53
N LYS A 267 -10.36 -1.46 10.59
CA LYS A 267 -11.38 -2.21 11.33
C LYS A 267 -11.33 -1.89 12.82
N LYS A 268 -10.14 -1.82 13.40
CA LYS A 268 -9.92 -1.49 14.82
C LYS A 268 -10.38 -0.08 15.14
N ALA A 269 -10.23 0.88 14.23
CA ALA A 269 -10.75 2.23 14.40
C ALA A 269 -12.29 2.24 14.49
N VAL A 270 -12.99 1.49 13.63
CA VAL A 270 -14.45 1.34 13.71
C VAL A 270 -14.86 0.66 15.03
N GLN A 271 -14.11 -0.35 15.48
CA GLN A 271 -14.33 -0.99 16.77
C GLN A 271 -14.17 0.01 17.93
N LYS A 272 -13.09 0.82 17.96
CA LYS A 272 -12.86 1.81 19.03
C LYS A 272 -13.99 2.83 19.15
N VAL A 273 -14.53 3.31 18.02
CA VAL A 273 -15.72 4.19 18.03
C VAL A 273 -16.92 3.47 18.63
N THR A 274 -17.12 2.20 18.26
CA THR A 274 -18.21 1.39 18.76
C THR A 274 -18.10 1.15 20.27
N ASP A 275 -16.92 0.76 20.74
CA ASP A 275 -16.63 0.51 22.16
C ASP A 275 -16.93 1.74 23.00
N LEU A 276 -16.46 2.92 22.55
CA LEU A 276 -16.71 4.17 23.26
C LEU A 276 -18.21 4.51 23.38
N ILE A 277 -18.99 4.24 22.33
CA ILE A 277 -20.44 4.46 22.36
C ILE A 277 -21.10 3.50 23.35
N LEU A 278 -20.70 2.23 23.36
CA LEU A 278 -21.26 1.22 24.26
C LEU A 278 -20.88 1.46 25.73
N GLU A 279 -19.65 1.90 26.01
CA GLU A 279 -19.18 2.23 27.36
C GLU A 279 -20.00 3.34 28.04
N THR A 280 -20.60 4.21 27.23
CA THR A 280 -21.28 5.42 27.68
C THR A 280 -22.81 5.34 27.56
N HIS A 281 -23.31 4.41 26.74
CA HIS A 281 -24.72 4.17 26.51
C HIS A 281 -25.03 2.68 26.75
N PRO A 282 -25.14 2.24 28.01
CA PRO A 282 -25.30 0.83 28.36
C PRO A 282 -26.60 0.20 27.87
N ASN A 283 -27.57 1.02 27.46
CA ASN A 283 -28.83 0.57 26.85
C ASN A 283 -28.67 0.19 25.38
N LEU A 284 -27.53 0.49 24.74
CA LEU A 284 -27.19 0.02 23.42
C LEU A 284 -26.53 -1.35 23.48
N TRP A 285 -26.84 -2.22 22.53
CA TRP A 285 -26.15 -3.50 22.34
C TRP A 285 -25.82 -3.72 20.86
N LEU A 286 -24.86 -4.62 20.64
CA LEU A 286 -24.42 -5.00 19.31
C LEU A 286 -25.48 -5.86 18.61
N ALA A 287 -26.13 -5.32 17.57
CA ALA A 287 -27.09 -6.07 16.76
C ALA A 287 -26.40 -6.82 15.61
N SER A 288 -25.45 -6.19 14.93
CA SER A 288 -24.61 -6.86 13.92
C SER A 288 -23.27 -6.16 13.73
N SER A 289 -22.27 -6.91 13.28
CA SER A 289 -20.94 -6.38 12.97
C SER A 289 -20.32 -7.15 11.81
N THR A 290 -19.67 -6.42 10.90
CA THR A 290 -18.72 -7.00 9.93
C THR A 290 -17.27 -6.69 10.30
N VAL A 291 -17.04 -6.10 11.47
CA VAL A 291 -15.71 -5.92 12.05
C VAL A 291 -15.20 -7.30 12.48
N GLY A 292 -14.61 -8.04 11.53
CA GLY A 292 -14.01 -9.35 11.77
C GLY A 292 -12.60 -9.19 12.33
N LEU A 293 -12.52 -8.86 13.63
CA LEU A 293 -11.30 -8.74 14.43
C LEU A 293 -11.19 -9.88 15.44
#